data_AF-A0A2W4X469-F1
#
_entry.id   AF-A0A2W4X469-F1
#
_cell.length_a   1.000
_cell.length_b   1.000
_cell.length_c   1.000
_cell.angle_alpha   90.00
_cell.angle_beta   90.00
_cell.angle_gamma   90.00
#
_symmetry.space_group_name_H-M   'P 1'
#
loop_
_entity.id
_entity.type
_entity.pdbx_description
1 polymer ?
#
loop_
_entity_poly.entity_id
_entity_poly.type
_entity_poly.pdbx_seq_one_letter_code
_entity_poly.pdbx_strand_id
1 'polypeptide(L)'
;MENTFHIRRAVPRDADAIAKMAAQAASEEGGVSALEADRIKAHAFGANALFEAWVAQERANAPLIGHAIITKSYDVRRASPSLVLCELFVAPEHRRG
;
A
#
# COMPACT_ATOMS: atom_id res chain seq x y z
N MET A 1 22.25 0.78 14.64
CA MET A 1 22.15 1.70 13.48
C MET A 1 20.69 2.00 13.28
N GLU A 2 20.33 3.27 13.14
CA GLU A 2 18.96 3.68 12.86
C GLU A 2 18.70 3.43 11.36
N ASN A 3 17.94 2.39 11.01
CA ASN A 3 17.58 2.15 9.61
C ASN A 3 16.60 3.26 9.18
N THR A 4 17.07 4.20 8.37
CA THR A 4 16.22 5.23 7.78
C THR A 4 15.39 4.61 6.66
N PHE A 5 14.11 4.37 6.89
CA PHE A 5 13.19 3.94 5.83
C PHE A 5 12.64 5.15 5.08
N HIS A 6 12.50 5.02 3.76
CA HIS A 6 11.89 6.03 2.91
C HIS A 6 10.45 5.64 2.58
N ILE A 7 9.49 6.40 3.11
CA ILE A 7 8.06 6.23 2.83
C ILE A 7 7.61 7.33 1.86
N ARG A 8 6.89 6.94 0.82
CA ARG A 8 6.37 7.86 -0.19
C ARG A 8 5.04 7.39 -0.75
N ARG A 9 4.33 8.29 -1.42
CA ARG A 9 3.21 7.89 -2.28
C ARG A 9 3.70 6.95 -3.38
N ALA A 10 2.86 5.96 -3.68
CA ALA A 10 3.04 5.11 -4.84
C ALA A 10 2.92 5.93 -6.12
N VAL A 11 3.61 5.48 -7.15
CA VAL A 11 3.50 5.93 -8.53
C VAL A 11 3.15 4.73 -9.43
N PRO A 12 2.67 4.92 -10.66
CA PRO A 12 2.21 3.80 -11.50
C PRO A 12 3.21 2.65 -11.70
N ARG A 13 4.52 2.95 -11.66
CA ARG A 13 5.59 1.94 -11.73
C ARG A 13 5.68 1.01 -10.52
N ASP A 14 5.05 1.36 -9.40
CA ASP A 14 5.06 0.53 -8.18
C ASP A 14 3.96 -0.55 -8.19
N ALA A 15 3.05 -0.52 -9.17
CA ALA A 15 1.85 -1.35 -9.21
C ALA A 15 2.16 -2.86 -9.13
N ASP A 16 3.17 -3.34 -9.87
CA ASP A 16 3.57 -4.75 -9.85
C ASP A 16 4.08 -5.20 -8.48
N ALA A 17 4.85 -4.35 -7.80
CA ALA A 17 5.37 -4.64 -6.47
C ALA A 17 4.25 -4.64 -5.41
N ILE A 18 3.30 -3.71 -5.50
CA ILE A 18 2.13 -3.67 -4.62
C ILE A 18 1.25 -4.91 -4.83
N ALA A 19 0.96 -5.30 -6.07
CA ALA A 19 0.18 -6.51 -6.36
C ALA A 19 0.85 -7.77 -5.78
N LYS A 20 2.17 -7.89 -5.93
CA LYS A 20 2.94 -8.99 -5.36
C LYS A 20 2.86 -9.03 -3.83
N MET A 21 3.01 -7.87 -3.17
CA MET A 21 2.91 -7.79 -1.72
C MET A 21 1.48 -8.06 -1.21
N ALA A 22 0.44 -7.61 -1.91
CA ALA A 22 -0.95 -7.93 -1.57
C ALA A 22 -1.25 -9.44 -1.72
N ALA A 23 -0.67 -10.09 -2.74
CA ALA A 23 -0.75 -11.54 -2.88
C ALA A 23 -0.02 -12.27 -1.73
N GLN A 24 1.13 -11.75 -1.29
CA GLN A 24 1.85 -12.28 -0.13
C GLN A 24 1.06 -12.11 1.17
N ALA A 25 0.48 -10.93 1.41
CA ALA A 25 -0.38 -10.65 2.55
C ALA A 25 -1.56 -11.63 2.62
N ALA A 26 -2.29 -11.78 1.51
CA ALA A 26 -3.39 -12.73 1.43
C ALA A 26 -2.94 -14.18 1.69
N SER A 27 -1.76 -14.57 1.18
CA SER A 27 -1.22 -15.91 1.41
C SER A 27 -0.87 -16.19 2.88
N GLU A 28 -0.44 -15.19 3.65
CA GLU A 28 -0.17 -15.34 5.09
C GLU A 28 -1.45 -15.65 5.88
N GLU A 29 -2.59 -15.20 5.37
CA GLU A 29 -3.93 -15.44 5.94
C GLU A 29 -4.62 -16.67 5.33
N GLY A 30 -3.92 -17.44 4.48
CA GLY A 30 -4.47 -18.62 3.78
C GLY A 30 -5.42 -18.29 2.63
N GLY A 31 -5.43 -17.04 2.17
CA GLY A 31 -6.25 -16.54 1.08
C GLY A 31 -5.50 -16.29 -0.24
N VAL A 32 -6.20 -15.67 -1.18
CA VAL A 32 -5.68 -15.25 -2.50
C VAL A 32 -6.12 -13.81 -2.76
N SER A 33 -5.21 -12.99 -3.27
CA SER A 33 -5.55 -11.62 -3.70
C SER A 33 -5.89 -11.59 -5.19
N ALA A 34 -7.01 -10.95 -5.53
CA ALA A 34 -7.40 -10.64 -6.91
C ALA A 34 -6.86 -9.28 -7.40
N LEU A 35 -6.02 -8.62 -6.59
CA LEU A 35 -5.48 -7.29 -6.90
C LEU A 35 -4.31 -7.39 -7.87
N GLU A 36 -4.57 -7.14 -9.15
CA GLU A 36 -3.53 -7.11 -10.20
C GLU A 36 -2.97 -5.70 -10.46
N ALA A 37 -1.77 -5.64 -11.03
CA ALA A 37 -1.08 -4.38 -11.33
C ALA A 37 -1.92 -3.44 -12.20
N ASP A 38 -2.67 -3.96 -13.17
CA ASP A 38 -3.52 -3.14 -14.05
C ASP A 38 -4.72 -2.54 -13.31
N ARG A 39 -5.26 -3.24 -12.30
CA ARG A 39 -6.29 -2.69 -11.41
C ARG A 39 -5.73 -1.57 -10.55
N ILE A 40 -4.51 -1.72 -10.04
CA ILE A 40 -3.84 -0.66 -9.27
C ILE A 40 -3.61 0.57 -10.17
N LYS A 41 -3.09 0.37 -11.39
CA LYS A 41 -2.89 1.47 -12.36
C LYS A 41 -4.19 2.20 -12.68
N ALA A 42 -5.28 1.47 -12.87
CA ALA A 42 -6.58 2.04 -13.20
C ALA A 42 -7.26 2.75 -12.01
N HIS A 43 -7.08 2.26 -10.78
CA HIS A 43 -7.86 2.70 -9.63
C HIS A 43 -7.10 3.59 -8.65
N ALA A 44 -5.76 3.51 -8.58
CA ALA A 44 -4.97 4.21 -7.57
C ALA A 44 -4.45 5.59 -8.01
N PHE A 45 -4.60 5.93 -9.30
CA PHE A 45 -3.99 7.11 -9.89
C PHE A 45 -5.00 7.91 -10.73
N GLY A 46 -4.74 9.21 -10.87
CA GLY A 46 -5.60 10.15 -11.59
C GLY A 46 -6.52 10.97 -10.67
N ALA A 47 -7.33 11.84 -11.29
CA ALA A 47 -8.18 12.79 -10.55
C ALA A 47 -9.29 12.12 -9.71
N ASN A 48 -9.72 10.92 -10.13
CA ASN A 48 -10.81 10.15 -9.51
C ASN A 48 -10.30 8.81 -8.94
N ALA A 49 -9.07 8.80 -8.40
CA ALA A 49 -8.51 7.59 -7.79
C ALA A 49 -9.44 7.06 -6.67
N LEU A 50 -9.73 5.76 -6.72
CA LEU A 50 -10.58 5.07 -5.74
C LEU A 50 -9.87 4.87 -4.40
N PHE A 51 -8.54 4.73 -4.42
CA PHE A 51 -7.71 4.59 -3.23
C PHE A 51 -6.36 5.27 -3.42
N GLU A 52 -5.68 5.58 -2.31
CA GLU A 52 -4.29 6.03 -2.31
C GLU A 52 -3.39 4.90 -1.78
N ALA A 53 -2.27 4.66 -2.46
CA ALA A 53 -1.26 3.71 -2.01
C ALA A 53 0.02 4.43 -1.56
N TRP A 54 0.60 3.95 -0.47
CA TRP A 54 1.88 4.36 0.08
C TRP A 54 2.83 3.18 0.09
N VAL A 55 4.12 3.43 -0.13
CA VAL A 55 5.13 2.39 -0.22
C VAL A 55 6.36 2.75 0.62
N ALA A 56 7.02 1.73 1.14
CA ALA A 56 8.24 1.83 1.93
C ALA A 56 9.41 1.14 1.20
N GLN A 57 10.62 1.69 1.35
CA GLN A 57 11.88 1.14 0.85
C GLN A 57 13.01 1.51 1.82
N GLU A 58 14.07 0.70 1.91
CA GLU A 58 15.21 0.97 2.82
C GLU A 58 16.07 2.18 2.39
N ARG A 59 16.13 2.45 1.09
CA ARG A 59 16.82 3.61 0.51
C ARG A 59 16.20 3.96 -0.84
N ALA A 60 16.52 5.14 -1.37
CA ALA A 60 16.12 5.51 -2.72
C ALA A 60 16.54 4.42 -3.73
N ASN A 61 15.60 4.03 -4.61
CA ASN A 61 15.77 3.00 -5.65
C ASN A 61 16.01 1.57 -5.13
N ALA A 62 15.83 1.30 -3.83
CA ALA A 62 15.77 -0.07 -3.33
C ALA A 62 14.39 -0.70 -3.64
N PRO A 63 14.30 -2.04 -3.64
CA PRO A 63 13.01 -2.73 -3.68
C PRO A 63 12.06 -2.23 -2.59
N LEU A 64 10.76 -2.28 -2.91
CA LEU A 64 9.73 -1.96 -1.93
C LEU A 64 9.65 -3.09 -0.88
N ILE A 65 9.53 -2.70 0.38
CA ILE A 65 9.51 -3.61 1.53
C ILE A 65 8.16 -3.62 2.26
N GLY A 66 7.22 -2.78 1.82
CA GLY A 66 5.89 -2.71 2.39
C GLY A 66 5.01 -1.68 1.68
N HIS A 67 3.70 -1.78 1.93
CA HIS A 67 2.70 -0.86 1.43
C HIS A 67 1.59 -0.59 2.44
N ALA A 68 0.89 0.52 2.24
CA ALA A 68 -0.38 0.83 2.90
C ALA A 68 -1.37 1.34 1.86
N ILE A 69 -2.61 0.84 1.89
CA ILE A 69 -3.71 1.29 1.03
C ILE A 69 -4.76 1.99 1.89
N ILE A 70 -5.12 3.21 1.51
CA ILE A 70 -6.15 3.99 2.20
C ILE A 70 -7.25 4.44 1.24
N THR A 71 -8.45 4.63 1.76
CA THR A 71 -9.54 5.32 1.07
C THR A 71 -9.99 6.53 1.88
N LYS A 72 -10.36 7.61 1.20
CA LYS A 72 -10.92 8.80 1.86
C LYS A 72 -12.34 8.49 2.31
N SER A 73 -12.71 8.98 3.48
CA SER A 73 -14.05 8.84 4.06
C SER A 73 -14.46 10.13 4.77
N TYR A 74 -15.65 10.13 5.36
CA TYR A 74 -16.19 11.27 6.08
C TYR A 74 -16.98 10.80 7.31
N ASP A 75 -16.64 11.35 8.47
CA ASP A 75 -17.41 11.10 9.70
C ASP A 75 -18.57 12.11 9.79
N VAL A 76 -19.79 11.65 9.53
CA VAL A 76 -21.00 12.49 9.57
C VAL A 76 -21.39 12.95 10.98
N ARG A 77 -20.95 12.25 12.03
CA ARG A 77 -21.20 12.66 13.43
C ARG A 77 -20.26 13.78 13.85
N ARG A 78 -19.05 13.79 13.31
CA ARG A 78 -18.02 14.81 13.60
C ARG A 78 -17.96 15.91 12.55
N ALA A 79 -18.68 15.75 11.44
CA ALA A 79 -18.61 16.61 10.27
C ALA A 79 -17.16 16.89 9.85
N SER A 80 -16.35 15.83 9.76
CA SER A 80 -14.91 15.95 9.49
C SER A 80 -14.41 14.91 8.49
N PRO A 81 -13.42 15.25 7.64
CA PRO A 81 -12.72 14.27 6.82
C PRO A 81 -12.12 13.15 7.66
N SER A 82 -12.16 11.94 7.13
CA SER A 82 -11.53 10.76 7.72
C SER A 82 -10.87 9.90 6.64
N LEU A 83 -10.21 8.83 7.04
CA LEU A 83 -9.65 7.83 6.14
C LEU A 83 -9.86 6.43 6.71
N VAL A 84 -9.93 5.44 5.83
CA VAL A 84 -9.94 4.03 6.19
C VAL A 84 -8.63 3.42 5.70
N LEU A 85 -7.89 2.77 6.61
CA LEU A 85 -6.76 1.92 6.25
C LEU A 85 -7.31 0.57 5.79
N CYS A 86 -7.25 0.31 4.49
CA CYS A 86 -7.78 -0.89 3.87
C CYS A 86 -6.81 -2.06 3.93
N GLU A 87 -5.50 -1.77 3.86
CA GLU A 87 -4.46 -2.79 3.91
C GLU A 87 -3.16 -2.17 4.44
N LEU A 88 -2.42 -2.93 5.24
CA LEU A 88 -1.08 -2.59 5.70
C LEU A 88 -0.23 -3.85 5.69
N PHE A 89 0.86 -3.81 4.93
CA PHE A 89 1.75 -4.95 4.79
C PHE A 89 3.20 -4.50 4.82
N VAL A 90 4.02 -5.30 5.51
CA VAL A 90 5.49 -5.24 5.48
C VAL A 90 5.98 -6.64 5.18
N ALA A 91 6.93 -6.80 4.26
CA ALA A 91 7.49 -8.11 3.96
C ALA A 91 8.10 -8.74 5.24
N PRO A 92 7.86 -10.03 5.53
CA PRO A 92 8.25 -10.69 6.78
C PRO A 92 9.70 -10.47 7.19
N GLU A 93 10.62 -10.52 6.23
CA GLU A 93 12.06 -10.32 6.42
C GLU A 93 12.44 -8.91 6.93
N HIS A 94 11.52 -7.95 6.82
CA HIS A 94 11.69 -6.57 7.30
C HIS A 94 10.84 -6.24 8.54
N ARG A 95 10.09 -7.21 9.10
CA ARG A 95 9.35 -7.03 10.35
C ARG A 95 10.30 -7.13 11.54
N ARG A 96 9.99 -6.41 12.62
CA ARG A 96 10.68 -6.62 13.90
C ARG A 96 10.17 -7.94 14.50
N GLY A 97 11.10 -8.83 14.84
CA GLY A 97 10.82 -10.04 15.61
C GLY A 97 10.51 -9.75 17.08
#